data_AF-A0A0P1B2N8-F1
#
_entry.id   AF-A0A0P1B2N8-F1
#
_cell.length_a   1.000
_cell.length_b   1.000
_cell.length_c   1.000
_cell.angle_alpha   90.00
_cell.angle_beta   90.00
_cell.angle_gamma   90.00
#
_symmetry.space_group_name_H-M   'P 1'
#
loop_
_entity.id
_entity.type
_entity.pdbx_description
1 polymer ?
#
loop_
_entity_poly.entity_id
_entity_poly.type
_entity_poly.pdbx_seq_one_letter_code
_entity_poly.pdbx_strand_id
1 'polypeptide(L)'
;MPKSTTSKYEVVAESRDPAKSPKMLTIIAKESDLQTFLKTNNNSFALPGVANIGIHFQFSPPSRSDANQLPLEQVVAIVISGEVPNDAAVVLLLASLSKTRVLTGLIALLSDPLISKVMHNIHQTAFWLQCYGLKNPKIVNCIDLQLLYESTVNSTVLNADMLQIATACSQEIASELNYSTHSFQARTRMSEKLQRSMAYSAKLYASCYSKIKRKFKTKTMFAEMTKTRWEMAIINQGKAAIWFDSDADYQPRSLEFLVCKDDASAIELPKLQLQCEIDSLLCLLPSSYRDAICAVKNYRFRLVDICIDVGRAPFTYMGKRQRVLLDKEENVVSKETIDEIIEKIGGETRIGGDNRVGIDGQLHRISVMRSKTNEVYALTMRTGRALQNAACVLTDLLLSDKHAKKSVLILGHPGSGKTTLIRDVARCVSETMENVCIIDTSNEIGGDGLIPHKCVGWARRMMVRSLEAQAGVMVECVQNHTVETLIVDEIGRKAEVLAASTVRQRGPRLIASAHGDFRALIKNSALNGLIGGSQQVTLGDKEARNSNKQKLQTQRAGTPIFDVIVELDNVDRGRCRIIWDVANAVDRVLEGDDYAVETRRWEISTRGVQVLRK
;
A
#
# COMPACT_ATOMS: atom_id res chain seq x y z
N MET A 1 41.94 63.27 -53.10
CA MET A 1 40.49 62.93 -53.07
C MET A 1 40.35 61.47 -53.48
N PRO A 2 39.42 60.66 -52.93
CA PRO A 2 38.40 60.92 -51.89
C PRO A 2 38.68 60.15 -50.57
N LYS A 3 38.70 60.80 -49.39
CA LYS A 3 37.61 60.92 -48.39
C LYS A 3 36.97 59.57 -47.98
N SER A 4 37.51 58.93 -46.94
CA SER A 4 36.75 57.99 -46.10
C SER A 4 36.29 58.69 -44.82
N THR A 5 35.01 58.56 -44.54
CA THR A 5 34.28 59.21 -43.45
C THR A 5 34.44 58.39 -42.17
N THR A 6 35.21 58.90 -41.21
CA THR A 6 35.19 58.44 -39.82
C THR A 6 33.89 58.85 -39.13
N SER A 7 32.99 57.89 -38.94
CA SER A 7 31.86 58.02 -38.01
C SER A 7 32.35 57.75 -36.58
N LYS A 8 32.38 58.81 -35.75
CA LYS A 8 32.49 58.70 -34.30
C LYS A 8 31.11 58.28 -33.77
N TYR A 9 30.97 57.04 -33.31
CA TYR A 9 29.86 56.68 -32.44
C TYR A 9 30.26 57.01 -31.00
N GLU A 10 29.59 58.02 -30.44
CA GLU A 10 29.60 58.36 -29.03
C GLU A 10 29.07 57.17 -28.22
N VAL A 11 29.87 56.68 -27.27
CA VAL A 11 29.41 55.77 -26.22
C VAL A 11 28.58 56.60 -25.25
N VAL A 12 27.25 56.51 -25.39
CA VAL A 12 26.33 57.00 -24.36
C VAL A 12 26.47 56.07 -23.17
N ALA A 13 27.15 56.55 -22.13
CA ALA A 13 27.15 55.92 -20.82
C ALA A 13 25.74 56.03 -20.23
N GLU A 14 24.96 54.95 -20.30
CA GLU A 14 23.73 54.84 -19.52
C GLU A 14 24.07 54.88 -18.03
N SER A 15 23.55 55.92 -17.37
CA SER A 15 23.59 56.10 -15.94
C SER A 15 22.90 54.92 -15.24
N ARG A 16 23.71 54.07 -14.59
CA ARG A 16 23.19 53.12 -13.61
C ARG A 16 22.73 53.90 -12.39
N ASP A 17 21.43 54.08 -12.29
CA ASP A 17 20.75 54.55 -11.08
C ASP A 17 21.08 53.59 -9.90
N PRO A 18 21.78 54.05 -8.84
CA PRO A 18 22.27 53.19 -7.76
C PRO A 18 21.15 52.68 -6.82
N ALA A 19 19.88 52.99 -7.10
CA ALA A 19 18.72 52.61 -6.28
C ALA A 19 18.04 51.27 -6.65
N LYS A 20 18.56 50.48 -7.61
CA LYS A 20 17.99 49.18 -8.00
C LYS A 20 19.03 48.05 -8.01
N SER A 21 19.56 47.68 -6.84
CA SER A 21 20.02 46.30 -6.65
C SER A 21 18.80 45.37 -6.75
N PRO A 22 18.81 44.30 -7.56
CA PRO A 22 17.69 43.36 -7.59
C PRO A 22 17.50 42.80 -6.18
N LYS A 23 16.30 42.96 -5.61
CA LYS A 23 15.97 42.31 -4.34
C LYS A 23 16.14 40.81 -4.56
N MET A 24 17.14 40.22 -3.89
CA MET A 24 17.46 38.78 -3.94
C MET A 24 16.25 37.90 -3.58
N LEU A 25 15.26 38.46 -2.87
CA LEU A 25 14.01 37.83 -2.50
C LEU A 25 12.83 38.79 -2.77
N THR A 26 11.90 38.37 -3.62
CA THR A 26 10.63 39.07 -3.91
C THR A 26 9.49 38.35 -3.20
N ILE A 27 8.87 39.02 -2.22
CA ILE A 27 7.74 38.47 -1.46
C ILE A 27 6.45 39.07 -2.00
N ILE A 28 5.53 38.21 -2.41
CA ILE A 28 4.20 38.57 -2.89
C ILE A 28 3.19 38.11 -1.84
N ALA A 29 2.71 39.09 -1.06
CA ALA A 29 1.73 38.88 0.00
C ALA A 29 0.47 39.73 -0.19
N LYS A 30 0.39 40.54 -1.25
CA LYS A 30 -0.77 41.37 -1.57
C LYS A 30 -1.21 41.11 -3.00
N GLU A 31 -2.51 41.17 -3.23
CA GLU A 31 -3.11 40.96 -4.55
C GLU A 31 -2.64 41.98 -5.60
N SER A 32 -2.42 43.24 -5.19
CA SER A 32 -1.84 44.29 -6.06
C SER A 32 -0.46 43.91 -6.59
N ASP A 33 0.36 43.32 -5.73
CA ASP A 33 1.74 42.95 -6.03
C ASP A 33 1.74 41.72 -6.97
N LEU A 34 0.84 40.77 -6.72
CA LEU A 34 0.63 39.61 -7.60
C LEU A 34 0.17 40.03 -9.00
N GLN A 35 -0.80 40.94 -9.08
CA GLN A 35 -1.30 41.43 -10.37
C GLN A 35 -0.22 42.17 -11.15
N THR A 36 0.59 42.99 -10.46
CA THR A 36 1.70 43.72 -11.07
C THR A 36 2.75 42.73 -11.58
N PHE A 37 3.13 41.77 -10.75
CA PHE A 37 4.10 40.73 -11.10
C PHE A 37 3.67 39.91 -12.32
N LEU A 38 2.43 39.41 -12.35
CA LEU A 38 1.93 38.61 -13.48
C LEU A 38 1.87 39.43 -14.78
N LYS A 39 1.45 40.70 -14.72
CA LYS A 39 1.45 41.58 -15.91
C LYS A 39 2.86 41.78 -16.47
N THR A 40 3.87 41.95 -15.62
CA THR A 40 5.26 42.14 -16.04
C THR A 40 5.89 40.85 -16.58
N ASN A 41 5.40 39.68 -16.15
CA ASN A 41 6.00 38.37 -16.48
C ASN A 41 5.09 37.50 -17.36
N ASN A 42 4.32 38.10 -18.29
CA ASN A 42 3.48 37.38 -19.25
C ASN A 42 2.53 36.33 -18.61
N ASN A 43 1.93 36.70 -17.49
CA ASN A 43 1.06 35.83 -16.67
C ASN A 43 1.74 34.55 -16.17
N SER A 44 3.06 34.53 -16.05
CA SER A 44 3.85 33.40 -15.54
C SER A 44 4.61 33.78 -14.28
N PHE A 45 4.95 32.76 -13.47
CA PHE A 45 5.92 32.89 -12.38
C PHE A 45 7.36 32.54 -12.79
N ALA A 46 7.60 32.38 -14.09
CA ALA A 46 8.92 32.15 -14.65
C ALA A 46 9.90 33.28 -14.27
N LEU A 47 11.15 32.90 -14.02
CA LEU A 47 12.24 33.85 -13.80
C LEU A 47 12.94 34.13 -15.15
N PRO A 48 13.05 35.41 -15.58
CA PRO A 48 13.64 35.73 -16.87
C PRO A 48 15.07 35.20 -17.02
N GLY A 49 15.36 34.49 -18.11
CA GLY A 49 16.71 33.99 -18.43
C GLY A 49 17.15 32.74 -17.66
N VAL A 50 16.29 32.15 -16.82
CA VAL A 50 16.63 30.97 -16.01
C VAL A 50 16.06 29.70 -16.64
N ALA A 51 16.95 28.78 -17.05
CA ALA A 51 16.55 27.52 -17.71
C ALA A 51 16.06 26.44 -16.74
N ASN A 52 16.55 26.44 -15.49
CA ASN A 52 16.17 25.48 -14.45
C ASN A 52 15.67 26.24 -13.23
N ILE A 53 14.41 26.03 -12.85
CA ILE A 53 13.86 26.62 -11.63
C ILE A 53 13.46 25.52 -10.67
N GLY A 54 13.70 25.75 -9.38
CA GLY A 54 13.17 24.93 -8.32
C GLY A 54 11.87 25.52 -7.80
N ILE A 55 10.90 24.64 -7.51
CA ILE A 55 9.61 25.02 -6.94
C ILE A 55 9.42 24.26 -5.62
N HIS A 56 9.28 25.00 -4.54
CA HIS A 56 9.05 24.47 -3.20
C HIS A 56 7.65 24.88 -2.70
N PHE A 57 6.90 23.90 -2.20
CA PHE A 57 5.57 24.10 -1.63
C PHE A 57 5.66 23.88 -0.12
N GLN A 58 5.36 24.91 0.66
CA GLN A 58 5.36 24.83 2.11
C GLN A 58 3.97 24.44 2.59
N PHE A 59 3.85 23.24 3.15
CA PHE A 59 2.63 22.76 3.80
C PHE A 59 2.57 23.21 5.27
N SER A 60 1.36 23.46 5.75
CA SER A 60 1.03 23.61 7.16
C SER A 60 0.19 22.41 7.61
N PRO A 61 0.40 21.92 8.86
CA PRO A 61 -0.47 20.90 9.44
C PRO A 61 -1.94 21.33 9.39
N PRO A 62 -2.88 20.37 9.33
CA PRO A 62 -4.31 20.67 9.28
C PRO A 62 -4.75 21.43 10.54
N SER A 63 -5.59 22.45 10.39
CA SER A 63 -6.20 23.12 11.55
C SER A 63 -7.22 22.19 12.20
N ARG A 64 -7.25 22.12 13.54
CA ARG A 64 -8.20 21.30 14.30
C ARG A 64 -9.67 21.77 14.23
N SER A 65 -9.97 22.81 13.45
CA SER A 65 -11.23 23.56 13.52
C SER A 65 -12.37 23.00 12.65
N ASP A 66 -12.09 22.19 11.62
CA ASP A 66 -13.13 21.69 10.70
C ASP A 66 -13.33 20.18 10.83
N ALA A 67 -14.23 19.78 11.73
CA ALA A 67 -14.55 18.38 12.02
C ALA A 67 -15.25 17.62 10.87
N ASN A 68 -15.63 18.31 9.78
CA ASN A 68 -16.43 17.76 8.68
C ASN A 68 -15.68 17.63 7.34
N GLN A 69 -14.38 17.94 7.29
CA GLN A 69 -13.55 17.71 6.09
C GLN A 69 -12.35 16.83 6.45
N LEU A 70 -11.94 15.96 5.52
CA LEU A 70 -10.67 15.23 5.64
C LEU A 70 -9.56 16.25 5.92
N PRO A 71 -8.77 16.09 6.99
CA PRO A 71 -7.77 17.07 7.38
C PRO A 71 -6.65 17.10 6.34
N LEU A 72 -6.81 17.95 5.34
CA LEU A 72 -5.81 18.17 4.30
C LEU A 72 -4.84 19.24 4.77
N GLU A 73 -3.55 18.91 4.75
CA GLU A 73 -2.50 19.91 4.88
C GLU A 73 -2.71 20.99 3.80
N GLN A 74 -2.57 22.26 4.21
CA GLN A 74 -2.73 23.38 3.30
C GLN A 74 -1.37 23.93 2.91
N VAL A 75 -1.16 24.19 1.62
CA VAL A 75 0.00 24.98 1.19
C VAL A 75 -0.21 26.41 1.65
N VAL A 76 0.75 26.94 2.42
CA VAL A 76 0.74 28.32 2.91
C VAL A 76 1.62 29.22 2.06
N ALA A 77 2.64 28.66 1.40
CA ALA A 77 3.52 29.40 0.51
C ALA A 77 4.02 28.55 -0.67
N ILE A 78 4.22 29.21 -1.81
CA ILE A 78 4.88 28.65 -2.99
C ILE A 78 6.14 29.47 -3.23
N VAL A 79 7.28 28.80 -3.37
CA VAL A 79 8.58 29.45 -3.56
C VAL A 79 9.21 28.98 -4.86
N ILE A 80 9.63 29.92 -5.68
CA ILE A 80 10.23 29.68 -6.99
C ILE A 80 11.60 30.36 -7.01
N SER A 81 12.65 29.63 -7.35
CA SER A 81 14.01 30.17 -7.38
C SER A 81 14.83 29.51 -8.48
N GLY A 82 15.77 30.26 -9.05
CA GLY A 82 16.75 29.73 -10.00
C GLY A 82 17.89 28.97 -9.32
N GLU A 83 18.88 28.59 -10.10
CA GLU A 83 20.05 27.82 -9.65
C GLU A 83 21.15 28.72 -9.06
N VAL A 84 21.33 29.93 -9.61
CA VAL A 84 22.48 30.78 -9.33
C VAL A 84 22.26 31.57 -8.02
N PRO A 85 23.30 31.81 -7.19
CA PRO A 85 23.15 32.55 -5.93
C PRO A 85 22.52 33.94 -6.03
N ASN A 86 22.64 34.59 -7.20
CA ASN A 86 22.07 35.92 -7.44
C ASN A 86 20.69 35.88 -8.11
N ASP A 87 20.15 34.69 -8.41
CA ASP A 87 18.82 34.57 -9.00
C ASP A 87 17.76 35.05 -8.01
N ALA A 88 16.83 35.87 -8.48
CA ALA A 88 15.73 36.34 -7.67
C ALA A 88 14.83 35.17 -7.25
N ALA A 89 14.60 35.00 -5.96
CA ALA A 89 13.59 34.07 -5.46
C ALA A 89 12.23 34.77 -5.32
N VAL A 90 11.16 34.14 -5.78
CA VAL A 90 9.78 34.62 -5.64
C VAL A 90 9.07 33.77 -4.59
N VAL A 91 8.54 34.43 -3.56
CA VAL A 91 7.78 33.79 -2.47
C VAL A 91 6.34 34.28 -2.53
N LEU A 92 5.40 33.39 -2.84
CA LEU A 92 3.96 33.66 -2.83
C LEU A 92 3.38 33.23 -1.48
N LEU A 93 2.76 34.15 -0.73
CA LEU A 93 2.05 33.84 0.52
C LEU A 93 0.55 33.70 0.25
N LEU A 94 0.02 32.47 0.25
CA LEU A 94 -1.27 32.19 -0.38
C LEU A 94 -2.49 32.73 0.36
N ALA A 95 -2.39 32.97 1.68
CA ALA A 95 -3.53 33.35 2.52
C ALA A 95 -4.26 34.64 2.05
N SER A 96 -3.55 35.53 1.37
CA SER A 96 -4.03 36.86 0.96
C SER A 96 -4.09 37.04 -0.56
N LEU A 97 -3.94 35.96 -1.34
CA LEU A 97 -3.86 36.01 -2.80
C LEU A 97 -5.08 35.36 -3.45
N SER A 98 -5.50 35.91 -4.59
CA SER A 98 -6.57 35.35 -5.40
C SER A 98 -6.18 33.98 -5.96
N LYS A 99 -6.95 32.95 -5.58
CA LYS A 99 -6.84 31.59 -6.09
C LYS A 99 -6.75 31.54 -7.62
N THR A 100 -7.61 32.28 -8.30
CA THR A 100 -7.66 32.31 -9.78
C THR A 100 -6.35 32.81 -10.38
N ARG A 101 -5.76 33.89 -9.83
CA ARG A 101 -4.50 34.44 -10.36
C ARG A 101 -3.30 33.55 -10.07
N VAL A 102 -3.25 32.96 -8.87
CA VAL A 102 -2.22 31.98 -8.52
C VAL A 102 -2.27 30.81 -9.51
N LEU A 103 -3.46 30.28 -9.79
CA LEU A 103 -3.64 29.22 -10.79
C LEU A 103 -3.21 29.67 -12.20
N THR A 104 -3.57 30.89 -12.63
CA THR A 104 -3.13 31.42 -13.94
C THR A 104 -1.60 31.41 -14.05
N GLY A 105 -0.90 31.93 -13.04
CA GLY A 105 0.56 31.96 -13.00
C GLY A 105 1.20 30.57 -13.00
N LEU A 106 0.64 29.63 -12.23
CA LEU A 106 1.12 28.25 -12.17
C LEU A 106 0.87 27.49 -13.47
N ILE A 107 -0.29 27.66 -14.11
CA ILE A 107 -0.60 27.02 -15.40
C ILE A 107 0.42 27.46 -16.45
N ALA A 108 0.65 28.78 -16.57
CA ALA A 108 1.63 29.32 -17.50
C ALA A 108 3.02 28.72 -17.23
N LEU A 109 3.48 28.72 -15.97
CA LEU A 109 4.77 28.18 -15.58
C LEU A 109 4.94 26.69 -15.88
N LEU A 110 3.97 25.87 -15.49
CA LEU A 110 4.03 24.41 -15.64
C LEU A 110 3.98 23.99 -17.11
N SER A 111 3.33 24.79 -17.97
CA SER A 111 3.17 24.53 -19.40
C SER A 111 4.35 24.99 -20.27
N ASP A 112 5.27 25.80 -19.72
CA ASP A 112 6.39 26.39 -20.47
C ASP A 112 7.44 25.32 -20.84
N PRO A 113 7.67 25.03 -22.13
CA PRO A 113 8.66 24.03 -22.54
C PRO A 113 10.11 24.50 -22.40
N LEU A 114 10.37 25.81 -22.31
CA LEU A 114 11.72 26.37 -22.26
C LEU A 114 12.37 26.23 -20.88
N ILE A 115 11.55 25.98 -19.85
CA ILE A 115 11.98 25.95 -18.46
C ILE A 115 11.80 24.54 -17.89
N SER A 116 12.86 24.02 -17.24
CA SER A 116 12.78 22.82 -16.42
C SER A 116 12.29 23.20 -15.01
N LYS A 117 11.18 22.62 -14.57
CA LYS A 117 10.60 22.87 -13.23
C LYS A 117 10.95 21.72 -12.31
N VAL A 118 11.84 21.95 -11.36
CA VAL A 118 12.36 20.93 -10.46
C VAL A 118 11.65 21.00 -9.12
N MET A 119 11.11 19.87 -8.67
CA MET A 119 10.37 19.72 -7.42
C MET A 119 10.89 18.51 -6.65
N HIS A 120 10.52 18.41 -5.38
CA HIS A 120 10.81 17.25 -4.52
C HIS A 120 9.50 16.72 -3.95
N ASN A 121 9.28 15.41 -4.06
CA ASN A 121 8.10 14.72 -3.52
C ASN A 121 6.78 15.32 -4.02
N ILE A 122 6.53 15.20 -5.32
CA ILE A 122 5.40 15.88 -5.99
C ILE A 122 4.03 15.34 -5.56
N HIS A 123 3.94 14.14 -4.98
CA HIS A 123 2.66 13.46 -4.72
C HIS A 123 1.65 14.37 -3.97
N GLN A 124 2.05 14.91 -2.81
CA GLN A 124 1.18 15.75 -2.00
C GLN A 124 0.85 17.07 -2.72
N THR A 125 1.82 17.66 -3.42
CA THR A 125 1.66 18.90 -4.19
C THR A 125 0.67 18.73 -5.34
N ALA A 126 0.78 17.67 -6.13
CA ALA A 126 -0.08 17.40 -7.27
C ALA A 126 -1.54 17.23 -6.82
N PHE A 127 -1.76 16.44 -5.77
CA PHE A 127 -3.09 16.24 -5.20
C PHE A 127 -3.66 17.52 -4.59
N TRP A 128 -2.86 18.26 -3.82
CA TRP A 128 -3.28 19.55 -3.26
C TRP A 128 -3.65 20.54 -4.37
N LEU A 129 -2.85 20.65 -5.44
CA LEU A 129 -3.13 21.54 -6.57
C LEU A 129 -4.44 21.17 -7.30
N GLN A 130 -4.73 19.88 -7.44
CA GLN A 130 -6.01 19.40 -7.98
C GLN A 130 -7.20 19.88 -7.11
N CYS A 131 -7.10 19.75 -5.79
CA CYS A 131 -8.10 20.27 -4.84
C CYS A 131 -8.16 21.81 -4.86
N TYR A 132 -7.00 22.46 -5.06
CA TYR A 132 -6.86 23.89 -5.25
C TYR A 132 -7.35 24.35 -6.64
N GLY A 133 -7.90 23.47 -7.49
CA GLY A 133 -8.58 23.85 -8.73
C GLY A 133 -7.71 23.81 -9.99
N LEU A 134 -6.46 23.34 -9.90
CA LEU A 134 -5.62 23.09 -11.07
C LEU A 134 -6.03 21.77 -11.75
N LYS A 135 -7.12 21.81 -12.54
CA LYS A 135 -7.65 20.63 -13.22
C LYS A 135 -6.92 20.37 -14.53
N ASN A 136 -6.44 19.13 -14.72
CA ASN A 136 -5.78 18.63 -15.95
C ASN A 136 -4.69 19.59 -16.50
N PRO A 137 -3.69 19.97 -15.69
CA PRO A 137 -2.65 20.89 -16.14
C PRO A 137 -1.81 20.26 -17.25
N LYS A 138 -1.40 21.06 -18.23
CA LYS A 138 -0.34 20.68 -19.18
C LYS A 138 1.00 20.74 -18.44
N ILE A 139 1.50 19.58 -18.00
CA ILE A 139 2.79 19.44 -17.32
C ILE A 139 3.87 19.16 -18.36
N VAL A 140 4.82 20.08 -18.53
CA VAL A 140 5.92 19.96 -19.50
C VAL A 140 7.24 20.16 -18.77
N ASN A 141 8.26 19.34 -19.00
CA ASN A 141 9.60 19.50 -18.40
C ASN A 141 9.60 19.70 -16.87
N CYS A 142 8.64 19.10 -16.17
CA CYS A 142 8.65 19.01 -14.72
C CYS A 142 9.47 17.79 -14.28
N ILE A 143 10.26 17.92 -13.22
CA ILE A 143 11.17 16.88 -12.74
C ILE A 143 10.98 16.71 -11.22
N ASP A 144 10.65 15.49 -10.80
CA ASP A 144 10.74 15.08 -9.38
C ASP A 144 12.14 14.57 -9.07
N LEU A 145 12.82 15.20 -8.10
CA LEU A 145 14.15 14.80 -7.67
C LEU A 145 14.21 13.39 -7.06
N GLN A 146 13.11 12.87 -6.50
CA GLN A 146 13.09 11.50 -5.97
C GLN A 146 13.14 10.47 -7.10
N LEU A 147 12.41 10.69 -8.21
CA LEU A 147 12.49 9.82 -9.40
C LEU A 147 13.87 9.85 -10.03
N LEU A 148 14.45 11.05 -10.10
CA LEU A 148 15.79 11.24 -10.62
C LEU A 148 16.81 10.46 -9.77
N TYR A 149 16.73 10.57 -8.45
CA TYR A 149 17.62 9.86 -7.52
C TYR A 149 17.46 8.35 -7.63
N GLU A 150 16.22 7.84 -7.59
CA GLU A 150 15.93 6.41 -7.71
C GLU A 150 16.50 5.83 -9.01
N SER A 151 16.36 6.55 -10.11
CA SER A 151 16.78 6.09 -11.44
C SER A 151 18.30 6.17 -11.68
N THR A 152 19.01 7.08 -11.01
CA THR A 152 20.41 7.40 -11.34
C THR A 152 21.42 7.11 -10.24
N VAL A 153 20.99 7.13 -8.97
CA VAL A 153 21.88 7.03 -7.81
C VAL A 153 21.67 5.71 -7.08
N ASN A 154 20.44 5.40 -6.65
CA ASN A 154 20.15 4.18 -5.90
C ASN A 154 18.68 3.77 -6.06
N SER A 155 18.44 2.68 -6.78
CA SER A 155 17.11 2.15 -7.08
C SER A 155 16.37 1.59 -5.86
N THR A 156 17.06 1.35 -4.74
CA THR A 156 16.44 0.84 -3.50
C THR A 156 15.86 1.96 -2.62
N VAL A 157 16.15 3.22 -2.94
CA VAL A 157 15.71 4.40 -2.17
C VAL A 157 14.62 5.15 -2.95
N LEU A 158 13.36 4.77 -2.72
CA LEU A 158 12.19 5.31 -3.44
C LEU A 158 11.78 6.72 -2.99
N ASN A 159 12.37 7.22 -1.91
CA ASN A 159 11.91 8.40 -1.21
C ASN A 159 13.06 9.26 -0.68
N ALA A 160 14.12 9.37 -1.47
CA ALA A 160 15.31 10.09 -1.07
C ALA A 160 14.96 11.46 -0.49
N ASP A 161 15.45 11.73 0.72
CA ASP A 161 15.33 13.05 1.32
C ASP A 161 16.33 14.02 0.65
N MET A 162 16.19 15.31 0.97
CA MET A 162 17.06 16.32 0.36
C MET A 162 18.52 16.19 0.79
N LEU A 163 18.82 15.57 1.94
CA LEU A 163 20.20 15.34 2.38
C LEU A 163 20.85 14.22 1.56
N GLN A 164 20.14 13.13 1.33
CA GLN A 164 20.58 12.03 0.46
C GLN A 164 20.83 12.54 -0.97
N ILE A 165 19.89 13.31 -1.51
CA ILE A 165 20.01 13.92 -2.85
C ILE A 165 21.21 14.88 -2.89
N ALA A 166 21.34 15.79 -1.93
CA ALA A 166 22.44 16.74 -1.84
C ALA A 166 23.81 16.03 -1.75
N THR A 167 23.89 14.96 -0.96
CA THR A 167 25.11 14.15 -0.79
C THR A 167 25.53 13.49 -2.09
N ALA A 168 24.57 12.98 -2.87
CA ALA A 168 24.85 12.41 -4.20
C ALA A 168 25.34 13.46 -5.21
N CYS A 169 24.93 14.71 -5.06
CA CYS A 169 25.37 15.85 -5.88
C CYS A 169 26.81 16.28 -5.56
N SER A 170 27.10 16.65 -4.31
CA SER A 170 28.43 17.11 -3.85
C SER A 170 28.47 17.34 -2.33
N GLN A 171 29.65 17.13 -1.70
CA GLN A 171 29.86 17.39 -0.27
C GLN A 171 29.59 18.86 0.15
N GLU A 172 29.86 19.83 -0.72
CA GLU A 172 29.60 21.26 -0.48
C GLU A 172 28.10 21.51 -0.21
N ILE A 173 27.23 21.04 -1.11
CA ILE A 173 25.77 21.20 -0.99
C ILE A 173 25.24 20.49 0.26
N ALA A 174 25.73 19.28 0.56
CA ALA A 174 25.32 18.57 1.77
C ALA A 174 25.70 19.33 3.05
N SER A 175 26.87 19.96 3.06
CA SER A 175 27.35 20.77 4.18
C SER A 175 26.51 22.05 4.37
N GLU A 176 26.15 22.73 3.29
CA GLU A 176 25.26 23.89 3.34
C GLU A 176 23.85 23.54 3.86
N LEU A 177 23.29 22.39 3.44
CA LEU A 177 21.99 21.93 3.92
C LEU A 177 22.03 21.64 5.43
N ASN A 178 23.03 20.93 5.93
CA ASN A 178 23.18 20.60 7.36
C ASN A 178 23.25 21.86 8.24
N TYR A 179 23.87 22.93 7.74
CA TYR A 179 23.91 24.22 8.45
C TYR A 179 22.53 24.90 8.53
N SER A 180 21.66 24.66 7.54
CA SER A 180 20.31 25.25 7.47
C SER A 180 19.25 24.53 8.31
N THR A 181 19.39 23.22 8.53
CA THR A 181 18.39 22.37 9.21
C THR A 181 18.35 22.50 10.74
N HIS A 182 19.34 23.14 11.37
CA HIS A 182 19.44 23.29 12.84
C HIS A 182 18.58 24.40 13.47
N SER A 183 17.56 24.91 12.80
CA SER A 183 16.59 25.78 13.43
C SER A 183 15.24 25.57 12.80
N PHE A 184 14.17 25.37 13.59
CA PHE A 184 12.81 25.90 13.41
C PHE A 184 11.74 24.98 14.02
N GLN A 185 11.07 25.49 15.06
CA GLN A 185 9.73 25.07 15.46
C GLN A 185 8.76 26.23 15.19
N ALA A 186 7.56 25.88 14.73
CA ALA A 186 6.56 26.76 14.18
C ALA A 186 6.04 27.81 15.19
N ARG A 187 6.05 29.08 14.77
CA ARG A 187 5.15 30.11 15.31
C ARG A 187 4.48 30.83 14.15
N THR A 188 3.23 31.20 14.38
CA THR A 188 2.15 31.64 13.47
C THR A 188 2.43 32.89 12.62
N ARG A 189 3.63 33.47 12.66
CA ARG A 189 4.04 34.57 11.77
C ARG A 189 5.27 34.11 11.00
N MET A 190 5.15 33.97 9.67
CA MET A 190 6.27 33.55 8.81
C MET A 190 7.43 34.53 8.95
N SER A 191 8.47 34.13 9.67
CA SER A 191 9.66 34.95 9.86
C SER A 191 10.43 35.10 8.54
N GLU A 192 11.16 36.21 8.39
CA GLU A 192 12.06 36.42 7.24
C GLU A 192 13.08 35.28 7.12
N LYS A 193 13.52 34.72 8.25
CA LYS A 193 14.46 33.58 8.28
C LYS A 193 13.84 32.30 7.70
N LEU A 194 12.54 32.04 7.96
CA LEU A 194 11.81 30.92 7.33
C LEU A 194 11.63 31.14 5.82
N GLN A 195 11.32 32.36 5.39
CA GLN A 195 11.19 32.71 3.97
C GLN A 195 12.49 32.49 3.20
N ARG A 196 13.62 32.91 3.76
CA ARG A 196 14.96 32.64 3.20
C ARG A 196 15.27 31.15 3.17
N SER A 197 14.89 30.39 4.20
CA SER A 197 15.07 28.93 4.22
C SER A 197 14.29 28.23 3.10
N MET A 198 13.04 28.62 2.84
CA MET A 198 12.26 28.03 1.75
C MET A 198 12.82 28.40 0.37
N ALA A 199 13.29 29.65 0.20
CA ALA A 199 13.99 30.07 -1.02
C ALA A 199 15.26 29.25 -1.26
N TYR A 200 16.01 28.98 -0.18
CA TYR A 200 17.15 28.08 -0.23
C TYR A 200 16.76 26.66 -0.68
N SER A 201 15.66 26.08 -0.15
CA SER A 201 15.15 24.78 -0.59
C SER A 201 14.83 24.75 -2.09
N ALA A 202 14.12 25.77 -2.59
CA ALA A 202 13.82 25.88 -4.03
C ALA A 202 15.11 25.94 -4.86
N LYS A 203 16.05 26.80 -4.49
CA LYS A 203 17.35 26.90 -5.18
C LYS A 203 18.11 25.58 -5.18
N LEU A 204 18.11 24.88 -4.04
CA LEU A 204 18.73 23.59 -3.87
C LEU A 204 18.15 22.56 -4.84
N TYR A 205 16.84 22.61 -5.11
CA TYR A 205 16.21 21.68 -6.06
C TYR A 205 16.80 21.85 -7.47
N ALA A 206 16.85 23.08 -7.97
CA ALA A 206 17.45 23.39 -9.28
C ALA A 206 18.93 22.99 -9.35
N SER A 207 19.70 23.33 -8.31
CA SER A 207 21.13 23.03 -8.23
C SER A 207 21.42 21.52 -8.25
N CYS A 208 20.63 20.73 -7.51
CA CYS A 208 20.77 19.28 -7.49
C CYS A 208 20.48 18.66 -8.85
N TYR A 209 19.41 19.09 -9.54
CA TYR A 209 19.09 18.60 -10.87
C TYR A 209 20.23 18.85 -11.87
N SER A 210 20.76 20.07 -11.94
CA SER A 210 21.87 20.41 -12.84
C SER A 210 23.12 19.56 -12.58
N LYS A 211 23.47 19.35 -11.30
CA LYS A 211 24.62 18.51 -10.92
C LYS A 211 24.42 17.03 -11.27
N ILE A 212 23.25 16.45 -10.96
CA ILE A 212 22.95 15.05 -11.27
C ILE A 212 22.90 14.83 -12.79
N LYS A 213 22.20 15.70 -13.53
CA LYS A 213 22.10 15.63 -15.00
C LYS A 213 23.47 15.63 -15.66
N ARG A 214 24.38 16.50 -15.21
CA ARG A 214 25.77 16.56 -15.69
C ARG A 214 26.57 15.30 -15.32
N LYS A 215 26.42 14.81 -14.10
CA LYS A 215 27.20 13.68 -13.56
C LYS A 215 26.83 12.34 -14.19
N PHE A 216 25.55 12.09 -14.47
CA PHE A 216 25.05 10.77 -14.86
C PHE A 216 24.65 10.64 -16.33
N LYS A 217 24.90 11.65 -17.18
CA LYS A 217 24.61 11.64 -18.65
C LYS A 217 23.27 10.98 -18.98
N THR A 218 22.20 11.48 -18.37
CA THR A 218 20.90 10.82 -18.37
C THR A 218 20.24 10.80 -19.75
N LYS A 219 19.90 9.59 -20.24
CA LYS A 219 19.17 9.35 -21.49
C LYS A 219 17.63 9.34 -21.32
N THR A 220 17.13 9.38 -20.08
CA THR A 220 15.77 9.00 -19.69
C THR A 220 14.72 10.12 -19.77
N MET A 221 13.46 9.77 -20.06
CA MET A 221 12.30 10.67 -20.05
C MET A 221 11.75 10.98 -18.64
N PHE A 222 12.56 11.58 -17.75
CA PHE A 222 12.10 11.94 -16.38
C PHE A 222 10.88 12.87 -16.36
N ALA A 223 10.73 13.70 -17.39
CA ALA A 223 9.56 14.56 -17.53
C ALA A 223 8.27 13.75 -17.70
N GLU A 224 8.32 12.64 -18.46
CA GLU A 224 7.16 11.77 -18.63
C GLU A 224 6.87 10.99 -17.34
N MET A 225 7.91 10.44 -16.68
CA MET A 225 7.73 9.80 -15.37
C MET A 225 7.13 10.76 -14.34
N THR A 226 7.58 12.01 -14.32
CA THR A 226 7.04 13.04 -13.42
C THR A 226 5.60 13.40 -13.76
N LYS A 227 5.23 13.42 -15.04
CA LYS A 227 3.85 13.61 -15.48
C LYS A 227 2.97 12.44 -15.04
N THR A 228 3.40 11.19 -15.24
CA THR A 228 2.70 10.00 -14.73
C THR A 228 2.57 10.05 -13.21
N ARG A 229 3.60 10.52 -12.48
CA ARG A 229 3.55 10.69 -11.02
C ARG A 229 2.46 11.66 -10.60
N TRP A 230 2.33 12.75 -11.34
CA TRP A 230 1.30 13.74 -11.10
C TRP A 230 -0.11 13.14 -11.23
N GLU A 231 -0.34 12.35 -12.29
CA GLU A 231 -1.61 11.67 -12.55
C GLU A 231 -1.91 10.62 -11.46
N MET A 232 -0.93 9.79 -11.12
CA MET A 232 -1.07 8.75 -10.09
C MET A 232 -1.26 9.34 -8.70
N ALA A 233 -0.60 10.47 -8.39
CA ALA A 233 -0.80 11.18 -7.13
C ALA A 233 -2.24 11.68 -6.97
N ILE A 234 -2.90 12.12 -8.05
CA ILE A 234 -4.31 12.52 -7.99
C ILE A 234 -5.19 11.30 -7.67
N ILE A 235 -4.97 10.16 -8.35
CA ILE A 235 -5.72 8.92 -8.12
C ILE A 235 -5.50 8.40 -6.69
N ASN A 236 -4.25 8.42 -6.22
CA ASN A 236 -3.83 7.92 -4.91
C ASN A 236 -3.98 8.96 -3.78
N GLN A 237 -4.65 10.08 -4.03
CA GLN A 237 -4.93 11.12 -3.03
C GLN A 237 -3.68 11.66 -2.32
N GLY A 238 -2.62 11.93 -3.10
CA GLY A 238 -1.35 12.47 -2.63
C GLY A 238 -0.40 11.45 -2.02
N LYS A 239 -0.79 10.17 -1.96
CA LYS A 239 0.05 9.10 -1.41
C LYS A 239 0.92 8.47 -2.49
N ALA A 240 2.19 8.28 -2.18
CA ALA A 240 3.10 7.51 -3.03
C ALA A 240 2.69 6.03 -3.09
N ALA A 241 2.88 5.42 -4.25
CA ALA A 241 2.65 4.00 -4.45
C ALA A 241 3.82 3.36 -5.20
N ILE A 242 4.07 2.11 -4.89
CA ILE A 242 5.10 1.27 -5.47
C ILE A 242 4.46 0.19 -6.34
N TRP A 243 5.28 -0.36 -7.23
CA TRP A 243 5.03 -1.66 -7.84
C TRP A 243 6.33 -2.45 -7.92
N PHE A 244 6.27 -3.71 -8.35
CA PHE A 244 7.39 -4.64 -8.29
C PHE A 244 7.94 -4.88 -9.70
N ASP A 245 9.24 -4.66 -9.89
CA ASP A 245 9.91 -4.78 -11.18
C ASP A 245 10.29 -6.24 -11.45
N SER A 246 9.54 -6.95 -12.30
CA SER A 246 9.81 -8.35 -12.64
C SER A 246 11.19 -8.57 -13.28
N ASP A 247 11.73 -7.56 -13.96
CA ASP A 247 13.05 -7.65 -14.61
C ASP A 247 14.20 -7.45 -13.60
N ALA A 248 13.89 -7.00 -12.39
CA ALA A 248 14.83 -6.73 -11.32
C ALA A 248 14.45 -7.48 -10.04
N ASP A 249 14.17 -8.78 -10.16
CA ASP A 249 13.87 -9.68 -9.04
C ASP A 249 12.72 -9.18 -8.14
N TYR A 250 11.66 -8.66 -8.78
CA TYR A 250 10.51 -8.06 -8.11
C TYR A 250 10.87 -6.96 -7.12
N GLN A 251 12.00 -6.26 -7.31
CA GLN A 251 12.39 -5.13 -6.48
C GLN A 251 11.26 -4.08 -6.47
N PRO A 252 10.87 -3.54 -5.31
CA PRO A 252 9.91 -2.44 -5.24
C PRO A 252 10.48 -1.18 -5.89
N ARG A 253 9.71 -0.57 -6.79
CA ARG A 253 10.03 0.66 -7.53
C ARG A 253 8.88 1.66 -7.46
N SER A 254 9.17 2.95 -7.64
CA SER A 254 8.11 3.93 -7.86
C SER A 254 7.29 3.52 -9.08
N LEU A 255 5.96 3.62 -8.98
CA LEU A 255 5.07 3.11 -10.04
C LEU A 255 5.39 3.68 -11.43
N GLU A 256 5.76 4.95 -11.46
CA GLU A 256 6.05 5.69 -12.69
C GLU A 256 7.30 5.18 -13.42
N PHE A 257 8.23 4.57 -12.69
CA PHE A 257 9.40 3.95 -13.29
C PHE A 257 9.01 2.79 -14.21
N LEU A 258 7.96 2.06 -13.85
CA LEU A 258 7.53 0.85 -14.53
C LEU A 258 6.55 1.11 -15.68
N VAL A 259 5.79 2.21 -15.59
CA VAL A 259 4.86 2.63 -16.65
C VAL A 259 5.60 3.29 -17.82
N CYS A 260 6.71 3.97 -17.56
CA CYS A 260 7.47 4.74 -18.56
C CYS A 260 8.71 4.02 -19.12
N LYS A 261 8.86 2.70 -18.92
CA LYS A 261 9.96 1.95 -19.56
C LYS A 261 9.82 2.07 -21.09
N ASP A 262 10.94 2.37 -21.78
CA ASP A 262 11.02 2.71 -23.22
C ASP A 262 10.61 1.55 -24.18
N ASP A 263 10.47 0.32 -23.67
CA ASP A 263 10.02 -0.83 -24.45
C ASP A 263 8.49 -0.93 -24.43
N ALA A 264 7.91 -1.34 -25.56
CA ALA A 264 6.48 -1.32 -25.92
C ALA A 264 5.50 -2.10 -24.99
N SER A 265 5.90 -2.46 -23.78
CA SER A 265 5.07 -3.08 -22.75
C SER A 265 4.97 -2.18 -21.53
N ALA A 266 4.17 -1.11 -21.61
CA ALA A 266 3.70 -0.43 -20.40
C ALA A 266 3.03 -1.47 -19.49
N ILE A 267 3.51 -1.63 -18.25
CA ILE A 267 2.98 -2.66 -17.35
C ILE A 267 1.52 -2.32 -17.02
N GLU A 268 0.59 -3.19 -17.43
CA GLU A 268 -0.79 -3.11 -16.98
C GLU A 268 -0.87 -3.61 -15.54
N LEU A 269 -1.09 -2.68 -14.61
CA LEU A 269 -1.24 -3.03 -13.20
C LEU A 269 -2.51 -3.87 -13.01
N PRO A 270 -2.40 -5.06 -12.38
CA PRO A 270 -3.57 -5.84 -12.03
C PRO A 270 -4.46 -5.03 -11.08
N LYS A 271 -5.77 -5.15 -11.29
CA LYS A 271 -6.78 -4.60 -10.37
C LYS A 271 -7.23 -5.69 -9.43
N LEU A 272 -7.57 -5.32 -8.20
CA LEU A 272 -8.29 -6.23 -7.30
C LEU A 272 -9.65 -6.58 -7.91
N GLN A 273 -9.90 -7.87 -8.14
CA GLN A 273 -11.12 -8.36 -8.78
C GLN A 273 -11.87 -9.29 -7.84
N LEU A 274 -13.08 -8.91 -7.45
CA LEU A 274 -13.94 -9.76 -6.63
C LEU A 274 -14.71 -10.73 -7.52
N GLN A 275 -14.44 -12.03 -7.37
CA GLN A 275 -15.15 -13.11 -8.07
C GLN A 275 -16.14 -13.78 -7.11
N CYS A 276 -17.36 -13.97 -7.59
CA CYS A 276 -18.45 -14.59 -6.82
C CYS A 276 -19.49 -15.18 -7.77
N GLU A 277 -19.57 -16.51 -7.87
CA GLU A 277 -20.55 -17.24 -8.69
C GLU A 277 -21.85 -17.46 -7.89
N ILE A 278 -22.44 -16.35 -7.42
CA ILE A 278 -23.54 -16.35 -6.44
C ILE A 278 -24.80 -17.06 -6.92
N ASP A 279 -24.99 -17.14 -8.24
CA ASP A 279 -26.20 -17.66 -8.85
C ASP A 279 -26.38 -19.16 -8.51
N SER A 280 -25.27 -19.91 -8.36
CA SER A 280 -25.29 -21.31 -7.90
C SER A 280 -25.93 -21.47 -6.52
N LEU A 281 -25.64 -20.55 -5.60
CA LEU A 281 -26.22 -20.52 -4.26
C LEU A 281 -27.70 -20.13 -4.28
N LEU A 282 -28.05 -19.12 -5.10
CA LEU A 282 -29.40 -18.61 -5.19
C LEU A 282 -30.37 -19.61 -5.86
N CYS A 283 -29.88 -20.46 -6.76
CA CYS A 283 -30.68 -21.52 -7.39
C CYS A 283 -31.18 -22.58 -6.40
N LEU A 284 -30.55 -22.71 -5.22
CA LEU A 284 -31.03 -23.60 -4.18
C LEU A 284 -32.32 -23.08 -3.52
N LEU A 285 -32.53 -21.76 -3.51
CA LEU A 285 -33.63 -21.12 -2.81
C LEU A 285 -34.95 -21.21 -3.59
N PRO A 286 -36.09 -21.07 -2.90
CA PRO A 286 -37.36 -20.69 -3.53
C PRO A 286 -37.22 -19.42 -4.38
N SER A 287 -37.96 -19.34 -5.49
CA SER A 287 -37.90 -18.21 -6.43
C SER A 287 -38.22 -16.88 -5.75
N SER A 288 -39.21 -16.84 -4.86
CA SER A 288 -39.58 -15.65 -4.09
C SER A 288 -38.40 -15.08 -3.29
N TYR A 289 -37.66 -15.94 -2.58
CA TYR A 289 -36.51 -15.52 -1.77
C TYR A 289 -35.35 -15.02 -2.64
N ARG A 290 -35.06 -15.74 -3.74
CA ARG A 290 -34.06 -15.33 -4.72
C ARG A 290 -34.40 -13.96 -5.29
N ASP A 291 -35.63 -13.75 -5.73
CA ASP A 291 -36.04 -12.52 -6.39
C ASP A 291 -36.01 -11.33 -5.41
N ALA A 292 -36.34 -11.55 -4.14
CA ALA A 292 -36.17 -10.56 -3.08
C ALA A 292 -34.70 -10.16 -2.85
N ILE A 293 -33.75 -11.11 -2.88
CA ILE A 293 -32.32 -10.81 -2.80
C ILE A 293 -31.87 -10.02 -4.03
N CYS A 294 -32.27 -10.45 -5.23
CA CYS A 294 -31.91 -9.82 -6.50
C CYS A 294 -32.42 -8.37 -6.61
N ALA A 295 -33.53 -8.03 -5.95
CA ALA A 295 -34.06 -6.68 -5.89
C ALA A 295 -33.18 -5.71 -5.06
N VAL A 296 -32.28 -6.20 -4.22
CA VAL A 296 -31.39 -5.35 -3.41
C VAL A 296 -30.24 -4.80 -4.26
N LYS A 297 -30.05 -3.48 -4.24
CA LYS A 297 -28.94 -2.82 -4.95
C LYS A 297 -27.58 -3.40 -4.54
N ASN A 298 -26.79 -3.77 -5.54
CA ASN A 298 -25.44 -4.33 -5.40
C ASN A 298 -25.38 -5.62 -4.55
N TYR A 299 -26.44 -6.45 -4.57
CA TYR A 299 -26.49 -7.66 -3.74
C TYR A 299 -25.27 -8.59 -3.93
N ARG A 300 -24.76 -8.73 -5.16
CA ARG A 300 -23.56 -9.55 -5.46
C ARG A 300 -22.34 -9.18 -4.60
N PHE A 301 -22.19 -7.91 -4.26
CA PHE A 301 -21.10 -7.40 -3.42
C PHE A 301 -21.43 -7.38 -1.93
N ARG A 302 -22.72 -7.36 -1.59
CA ARG A 302 -23.21 -7.07 -0.23
C ARG A 302 -23.74 -8.29 0.53
N LEU A 303 -24.24 -9.30 -0.17
CA LEU A 303 -24.84 -10.49 0.44
C LEU A 303 -23.81 -11.24 1.30
N VAL A 304 -24.06 -11.36 2.59
CA VAL A 304 -23.14 -12.06 3.52
C VAL A 304 -23.69 -13.44 3.81
N ASP A 305 -24.84 -13.50 4.48
CA ASP A 305 -25.47 -14.73 4.94
C ASP A 305 -26.96 -14.70 4.61
N ILE A 306 -27.53 -15.85 4.27
CA ILE A 306 -28.96 -16.10 4.13
C ILE A 306 -29.36 -17.04 5.26
N CYS A 307 -30.36 -16.65 6.06
CA CYS A 307 -30.81 -17.37 7.25
C CYS A 307 -32.25 -17.83 7.04
N ILE A 308 -32.46 -19.14 7.17
CA ILE A 308 -33.73 -19.81 6.89
C ILE A 308 -33.98 -20.78 8.04
N ASP A 309 -34.96 -20.47 8.89
CA ASP A 309 -35.28 -21.25 10.10
C ASP A 309 -36.77 -21.60 10.08
N VAL A 310 -37.13 -22.87 10.31
CA VAL A 310 -38.54 -23.29 10.43
C VAL A 310 -39.27 -22.44 11.47
N GLY A 311 -40.47 -21.95 11.13
CA GLY A 311 -41.29 -21.14 12.02
C GLY A 311 -40.86 -19.68 12.14
N ARG A 312 -39.93 -19.20 11.31
CA ARG A 312 -39.50 -17.79 11.27
C ARG A 312 -39.53 -17.24 9.85
N ALA A 313 -39.70 -15.92 9.73
CA ALA A 313 -39.54 -15.24 8.46
C ALA A 313 -38.07 -15.34 7.99
N PRO A 314 -37.82 -15.72 6.72
CA PRO A 314 -36.47 -15.84 6.19
C PRO A 314 -35.85 -14.45 5.98
N PHE A 315 -34.55 -14.34 6.22
CA PHE A 315 -33.85 -13.06 6.11
C PHE A 315 -32.42 -13.22 5.62
N THR A 316 -31.83 -12.11 5.21
CA THR A 316 -30.42 -12.04 4.82
C THR A 316 -29.69 -10.88 5.47
N TYR A 317 -28.38 -11.03 5.65
CA TYR A 317 -27.48 -9.94 5.99
C TYR A 317 -26.80 -9.38 4.73
N MET A 318 -26.99 -8.08 4.46
CA MET A 318 -26.38 -7.33 3.35
C MET A 318 -25.14 -6.53 3.78
N GLY A 319 -24.59 -6.90 4.94
CA GLY A 319 -23.52 -6.21 5.65
C GLY A 319 -23.70 -6.31 7.16
N LYS A 320 -22.75 -5.77 7.92
CA LYS A 320 -22.79 -5.79 9.40
C LYS A 320 -24.04 -5.05 9.89
N ARG A 321 -24.90 -5.75 10.63
CA ARG A 321 -26.18 -5.24 11.18
C ARG A 321 -27.17 -4.72 10.12
N GLN A 322 -27.07 -5.18 8.88
CA GLN A 322 -27.97 -4.79 7.79
C GLN A 322 -28.84 -5.99 7.39
N ARG A 323 -29.93 -6.20 8.11
CA ARG A 323 -30.86 -7.31 7.87
C ARG A 323 -31.95 -6.90 6.86
N VAL A 324 -32.25 -7.77 5.91
CA VAL A 324 -33.35 -7.62 4.95
C VAL A 324 -34.21 -8.88 4.99
N LEU A 325 -35.52 -8.71 5.14
CA LEU A 325 -36.48 -9.83 5.06
C LEU A 325 -36.65 -10.29 3.61
N LEU A 326 -36.75 -11.59 3.40
CA LEU A 326 -36.92 -12.17 2.06
C LEU A 326 -38.39 -12.37 1.69
N ASP A 327 -39.27 -12.41 2.70
CA ASP A 327 -40.71 -12.38 2.54
C ASP A 327 -41.26 -11.07 3.13
N LYS A 328 -42.02 -10.31 2.33
CA LYS A 328 -42.59 -9.01 2.73
C LYS A 328 -43.79 -9.16 3.65
N GLU A 329 -44.49 -10.28 3.58
CA GLU A 329 -45.65 -10.60 4.41
C GLU A 329 -45.23 -11.28 5.72
N GLU A 330 -43.92 -11.48 5.94
CA GLU A 330 -43.34 -12.14 7.10
C GLU A 330 -43.85 -13.58 7.30
N ASN A 331 -44.26 -14.25 6.21
CA ASN A 331 -44.63 -15.65 6.26
C ASN A 331 -43.46 -16.49 6.78
N VAL A 332 -43.79 -17.42 7.67
CA VAL A 332 -42.80 -18.29 8.30
C VAL A 332 -42.35 -19.39 7.35
N VAL A 333 -41.08 -19.76 7.42
CA VAL A 333 -40.52 -20.90 6.66
C VAL A 333 -41.16 -22.20 7.16
N SER A 334 -41.60 -23.04 6.22
CA SER A 334 -42.11 -24.38 6.51
C SER A 334 -40.99 -25.43 6.50
N LYS A 335 -41.25 -26.62 7.06
CA LYS A 335 -40.25 -27.71 7.05
C LYS A 335 -39.96 -28.20 5.63
N GLU A 336 -40.99 -28.23 4.78
CA GLU A 336 -40.91 -28.62 3.38
C GLU A 336 -39.93 -27.72 2.61
N THR A 337 -39.89 -26.42 2.92
CA THR A 337 -38.92 -25.49 2.30
C THR A 337 -37.47 -25.88 2.62
N ILE A 338 -37.19 -26.31 3.86
CA ILE A 338 -35.86 -26.79 4.24
C ILE A 338 -35.53 -28.08 3.49
N ASP A 339 -36.48 -29.01 3.42
CA ASP A 339 -36.29 -30.31 2.77
C ASP A 339 -36.03 -30.16 1.27
N GLU A 340 -36.75 -29.27 0.58
CA GLU A 340 -36.50 -28.92 -0.83
C GLU A 340 -35.07 -28.38 -1.04
N ILE A 341 -34.58 -27.53 -0.13
CA ILE A 341 -33.22 -26.99 -0.22
C ILE A 341 -32.19 -28.11 0.00
N ILE A 342 -32.41 -28.99 0.98
CA ILE A 342 -31.54 -30.14 1.25
C ILE A 342 -31.52 -31.12 0.07
N GLU A 343 -32.67 -31.38 -0.56
CA GLU A 343 -32.76 -32.22 -1.75
C GLU A 343 -31.94 -31.63 -2.89
N LYS A 344 -32.07 -30.32 -3.17
CA LYS A 344 -31.27 -29.62 -4.20
C LYS A 344 -29.76 -29.63 -3.91
N ILE A 345 -29.36 -29.70 -2.63
CA ILE A 345 -27.95 -29.84 -2.24
C ILE A 345 -27.42 -31.26 -2.54
N GLY A 346 -28.31 -32.24 -2.76
CA GLY A 346 -27.98 -33.65 -2.99
C GLY A 346 -28.32 -34.56 -1.81
N GLY A 347 -29.17 -34.10 -0.88
CA GLY A 347 -29.62 -34.86 0.28
C GLY A 347 -28.72 -34.70 1.52
N GLU A 348 -29.21 -35.18 2.67
CA GLU A 348 -28.52 -35.02 3.96
C GLU A 348 -27.16 -35.73 4.04
N THR A 349 -26.93 -36.76 3.22
CA THR A 349 -25.66 -37.52 3.20
C THR A 349 -24.48 -36.70 2.70
N ARG A 350 -24.75 -35.59 1.99
CA ARG A 350 -23.73 -34.61 1.57
C ARG A 350 -23.28 -33.70 2.70
N ILE A 351 -24.04 -33.63 3.79
CA ILE A 351 -23.68 -32.79 4.94
C ILE A 351 -22.57 -33.49 5.72
N GLY A 352 -21.42 -32.83 5.80
CA GLY A 352 -20.26 -33.30 6.54
C GLY A 352 -20.54 -33.43 8.04
N GLY A 353 -19.67 -34.17 8.74
CA GLY A 353 -19.78 -34.40 10.18
C GLY A 353 -19.69 -33.12 11.03
N ASP A 354 -19.24 -32.00 10.45
CA ASP A 354 -19.21 -30.68 11.07
C ASP A 354 -20.50 -29.85 10.82
N ASN A 355 -21.55 -30.48 10.28
CA ASN A 355 -22.83 -29.88 9.89
C ASN A 355 -22.69 -28.82 8.79
N ARG A 356 -21.73 -29.00 7.88
CA ARG A 356 -21.51 -28.10 6.74
C ARG A 356 -21.55 -28.86 5.43
N VAL A 357 -21.94 -28.12 4.41
CA VAL A 357 -21.91 -28.55 3.01
C VAL A 357 -21.68 -27.31 2.15
N GLY A 358 -20.92 -27.44 1.08
CA GLY A 358 -20.74 -26.42 0.07
C GLY A 358 -21.44 -26.79 -1.22
N ILE A 359 -21.07 -26.08 -2.28
CA ILE A 359 -21.48 -26.40 -3.64
C ILE A 359 -20.19 -26.75 -4.39
N ASP A 360 -20.20 -27.86 -5.13
CA ASP A 360 -19.00 -28.37 -5.80
C ASP A 360 -18.39 -27.30 -6.72
N GLY A 361 -17.07 -27.08 -6.57
CA GLY A 361 -16.33 -26.07 -7.32
C GLY A 361 -16.62 -24.62 -6.91
N GLN A 362 -17.39 -24.40 -5.83
CA GLN A 362 -17.76 -23.08 -5.32
C GLN A 362 -17.21 -22.83 -3.91
N LEU A 363 -17.16 -21.55 -3.52
CA LEU A 363 -16.70 -21.11 -2.19
C LEU A 363 -17.84 -20.91 -1.19
N HIS A 364 -19.08 -21.13 -1.60
CA HIS A 364 -20.25 -20.96 -0.74
C HIS A 364 -20.29 -22.03 0.34
N ARG A 365 -20.77 -21.65 1.53
CA ARG A 365 -20.85 -22.54 2.69
C ARG A 365 -22.26 -22.55 3.23
N ILE A 366 -22.86 -23.72 3.36
CA ILE A 366 -24.18 -23.94 3.91
C ILE A 366 -24.00 -24.69 5.23
N SER A 367 -24.37 -24.06 6.33
CA SER A 367 -24.32 -24.66 7.67
C SER A 367 -25.73 -25.01 8.10
N VAL A 368 -25.92 -26.22 8.59
CA VAL A 368 -27.23 -26.71 9.06
C VAL A 368 -27.31 -26.69 10.58
N MET A 369 -28.51 -26.48 11.11
CA MET A 369 -28.81 -26.73 12.53
C MET A 369 -29.74 -27.93 12.64
N ARG A 370 -29.45 -28.79 13.61
CA ARG A 370 -30.17 -30.05 13.83
C ARG A 370 -30.88 -30.06 15.18
N SER A 371 -32.06 -30.67 15.22
CA SER A 371 -32.81 -30.92 16.44
C SER A 371 -32.11 -31.99 17.29
N LYS A 372 -32.62 -32.25 18.50
CA LYS A 372 -32.13 -33.35 19.35
C LYS A 372 -32.35 -34.73 18.73
N THR A 373 -33.29 -34.86 17.80
CA THR A 373 -33.54 -36.08 17.01
C THR A 373 -32.78 -36.09 15.69
N ASN A 374 -31.79 -35.22 15.54
CA ASN A 374 -30.92 -35.09 14.37
C ASN A 374 -31.60 -34.55 13.09
N GLU A 375 -32.80 -34.01 13.19
CA GLU A 375 -33.55 -33.45 12.04
C GLU A 375 -33.06 -32.03 11.71
N VAL A 376 -32.80 -31.74 10.43
CA VAL A 376 -32.40 -30.39 9.99
C VAL A 376 -33.60 -29.44 10.02
N TYR A 377 -33.50 -28.35 10.80
CA TYR A 377 -34.58 -27.35 10.93
C TYR A 377 -34.18 -25.93 10.55
N ALA A 378 -32.89 -25.67 10.29
CA ALA A 378 -32.42 -24.35 9.88
C ALA A 378 -31.15 -24.41 9.04
N LEU A 379 -30.97 -23.39 8.20
CA LEU A 379 -29.84 -23.22 7.29
C LEU A 379 -29.25 -21.80 7.43
N THR A 380 -27.93 -21.72 7.47
CA THR A 380 -27.18 -20.48 7.24
C THR A 380 -26.32 -20.65 5.98
N MET A 381 -26.68 -19.93 4.92
CA MET A 381 -25.99 -20.00 3.63
C MET A 381 -25.10 -18.76 3.46
N ARG A 382 -23.80 -18.96 3.60
CA ARG A 382 -22.77 -17.92 3.52
C ARG A 382 -22.24 -17.76 2.11
N THR A 383 -22.20 -16.53 1.65
CA THR A 383 -21.68 -16.18 0.33
C THR A 383 -20.15 -16.17 0.33
N GLY A 384 -19.54 -17.19 -0.27
CA GLY A 384 -18.10 -17.26 -0.53
C GLY A 384 -17.67 -16.37 -1.70
N ARG A 385 -16.47 -15.80 -1.59
CA ARG A 385 -15.89 -14.92 -2.61
C ARG A 385 -14.38 -15.12 -2.70
N ALA A 386 -13.86 -14.99 -3.90
CA ALA A 386 -12.43 -14.87 -4.16
C ALA A 386 -12.08 -13.43 -4.50
N LEU A 387 -11.01 -12.89 -3.93
CA LEU A 387 -10.46 -11.61 -4.31
C LEU A 387 -9.15 -11.86 -5.05
N GLN A 388 -9.23 -11.86 -6.38
CA GLN A 388 -8.06 -12.08 -7.21
C GLN A 388 -7.12 -10.87 -7.13
N ASN A 389 -5.83 -11.17 -7.20
CA ASN A 389 -4.71 -10.24 -7.10
C ASN A 389 -4.48 -9.69 -5.69
N ALA A 390 -5.20 -10.12 -4.65
CA ALA A 390 -4.92 -9.69 -3.27
C ALA A 390 -3.46 -9.93 -2.83
N ALA A 391 -2.81 -10.98 -3.35
CA ALA A 391 -1.44 -11.33 -3.02
C ALA A 391 -0.39 -10.37 -3.60
N CYS A 392 -0.72 -9.52 -4.58
CA CYS A 392 0.31 -8.64 -5.17
C CYS A 392 0.83 -7.58 -4.18
N VAL A 393 0.18 -7.35 -3.04
CA VAL A 393 0.76 -6.54 -1.96
C VAL A 393 2.05 -7.15 -1.37
N LEU A 394 2.29 -8.44 -1.63
CA LEU A 394 3.41 -9.25 -1.16
C LEU A 394 4.28 -9.78 -2.31
N THR A 395 4.20 -9.24 -3.53
CA THR A 395 4.88 -9.84 -4.70
C THR A 395 6.38 -10.06 -4.48
N ASP A 396 7.10 -9.07 -3.94
CA ASP A 396 8.52 -9.19 -3.59
C ASP A 396 8.78 -10.31 -2.56
N LEU A 397 7.95 -10.42 -1.53
CA LEU A 397 8.06 -11.49 -0.52
C LEU A 397 7.79 -12.87 -1.13
N LEU A 398 6.85 -12.95 -2.07
CA LEU A 398 6.38 -14.23 -2.60
C LEU A 398 7.26 -14.74 -3.74
N LEU A 399 7.69 -13.85 -4.63
CA LEU A 399 8.24 -14.19 -5.94
C LEU A 399 9.71 -13.80 -6.16
N SER A 400 10.29 -12.89 -5.35
CA SER A 400 11.72 -12.58 -5.52
C SER A 400 12.59 -13.77 -5.12
N ASP A 401 13.65 -14.06 -5.85
CA ASP A 401 14.63 -15.11 -5.55
C ASP A 401 15.18 -14.95 -4.12
N LYS A 402 15.35 -13.69 -3.68
CA LYS A 402 15.79 -13.34 -2.33
C LYS A 402 14.84 -13.83 -1.23
N HIS A 403 13.54 -13.93 -1.50
CA HIS A 403 12.51 -14.20 -0.49
C HIS A 403 11.60 -15.39 -0.80
N ALA A 404 11.60 -15.92 -2.01
CA ALA A 404 10.70 -16.99 -2.47
C ALA A 404 10.85 -18.28 -1.65
N LYS A 405 12.00 -18.52 -1.03
CA LYS A 405 12.21 -19.70 -0.15
C LYS A 405 11.80 -19.47 1.30
N LYS A 406 11.42 -18.26 1.68
CA LYS A 406 11.02 -17.93 3.06
C LYS A 406 9.63 -18.45 3.38
N SER A 407 9.50 -19.09 4.54
CA SER A 407 8.23 -19.50 5.10
C SER A 407 7.51 -18.28 5.71
N VAL A 408 6.21 -18.14 5.41
CA VAL A 408 5.42 -16.95 5.76
C VAL A 408 4.24 -17.30 6.66
N LEU A 409 4.14 -16.64 7.80
CA LEU A 409 2.99 -16.75 8.70
C LEU A 409 2.08 -15.53 8.56
N ILE A 410 0.84 -15.75 8.15
CA ILE A 410 -0.19 -14.73 8.02
C ILE A 410 -1.00 -14.66 9.32
N LEU A 411 -0.90 -13.56 10.05
CA LEU A 411 -1.63 -13.33 11.29
C LEU A 411 -2.82 -12.41 11.09
N GLY A 412 -3.82 -12.54 11.95
CA GLY A 412 -4.95 -11.63 11.98
C GLY A 412 -6.15 -12.18 12.75
N HIS A 413 -6.98 -11.25 13.22
CA HIS A 413 -8.24 -11.54 13.90
C HIS A 413 -9.28 -12.17 12.93
N PRO A 414 -10.39 -12.73 13.44
CA PRO A 414 -11.44 -13.27 12.60
C PRO A 414 -12.00 -12.21 11.66
N GLY A 415 -12.14 -12.54 10.38
CA GLY A 415 -12.66 -11.62 9.37
C GLY A 415 -11.68 -10.54 8.88
N SER A 416 -10.38 -10.63 9.23
CA SER A 416 -9.32 -9.76 8.68
C SER A 416 -8.96 -10.04 7.22
N GLY A 417 -9.41 -11.18 6.67
CA GLY A 417 -9.14 -11.58 5.29
C GLY A 417 -7.98 -12.56 5.10
N LYS A 418 -7.55 -13.28 6.15
CA LYS A 418 -6.46 -14.29 6.08
C LYS A 418 -6.67 -15.30 4.96
N THR A 419 -7.79 -16.02 4.98
CA THR A 419 -8.14 -17.00 3.94
C THR A 419 -8.25 -16.36 2.56
N THR A 420 -8.75 -15.12 2.47
CA THR A 420 -8.80 -14.38 1.20
C THR A 420 -7.40 -14.15 0.62
N LEU A 421 -6.45 -13.74 1.46
CA LEU A 421 -5.07 -13.54 1.06
C LEU A 421 -4.38 -14.87 0.73
N ILE A 422 -4.47 -15.87 1.61
CA ILE A 422 -3.85 -17.20 1.40
C ILE A 422 -4.34 -17.85 0.10
N ARG A 423 -5.63 -17.72 -0.20
CA ARG A 423 -6.20 -18.27 -1.43
C ARG A 423 -5.55 -17.68 -2.67
N ASP A 424 -5.37 -16.36 -2.70
CA ASP A 424 -4.70 -15.70 -3.84
C ASP A 424 -3.18 -15.90 -3.81
N VAL A 425 -2.56 -16.10 -2.64
CA VAL A 425 -1.15 -16.53 -2.52
C VAL A 425 -0.96 -17.90 -3.18
N ALA A 426 -1.87 -18.85 -2.95
CA ALA A 426 -1.78 -20.18 -3.56
C ALA A 426 -1.80 -20.10 -5.09
N ARG A 427 -2.68 -19.26 -5.65
CA ARG A 427 -2.70 -18.95 -7.08
C ARG A 427 -1.39 -18.31 -7.54
N CYS A 428 -0.98 -17.22 -6.89
CA CYS A 428 0.20 -16.45 -7.25
C CYS A 428 1.48 -17.29 -7.26
N VAL A 429 1.67 -18.16 -6.26
CA VAL A 429 2.84 -19.04 -6.18
C VAL A 429 2.74 -20.18 -7.18
N SER A 430 1.57 -20.82 -7.33
CA SER A 430 1.42 -21.95 -8.26
C SER A 430 1.53 -21.54 -9.74
N GLU A 431 1.24 -20.28 -10.08
CA GLU A 431 1.46 -19.72 -11.43
C GLU A 431 2.94 -19.61 -11.81
N THR A 432 3.87 -19.71 -10.85
CA THR A 432 5.33 -19.76 -11.11
C THR A 432 5.83 -21.14 -11.52
N MET A 433 4.92 -22.11 -11.69
CA MET A 433 5.20 -23.54 -11.91
C MET A 433 5.75 -24.29 -10.67
N GLU A 434 5.80 -23.65 -9.50
CA GLU A 434 6.07 -24.34 -8.23
C GLU A 434 5.00 -25.41 -7.92
N ASN A 435 5.43 -26.57 -7.42
CA ASN A 435 4.52 -27.59 -6.91
C ASN A 435 3.92 -27.18 -5.56
N VAL A 436 2.77 -26.51 -5.62
CA VAL A 436 2.02 -26.02 -4.46
C VAL A 436 0.95 -27.02 -4.02
N CYS A 437 0.89 -27.33 -2.74
CA CYS A 437 -0.20 -28.12 -2.15
C CYS A 437 -0.86 -27.40 -0.97
N ILE A 438 -2.19 -27.36 -0.99
CA ILE A 438 -3.03 -26.78 0.06
C ILE A 438 -3.55 -27.90 0.96
N ILE A 439 -3.36 -27.76 2.27
CA ILE A 439 -4.03 -28.55 3.30
C ILE A 439 -5.30 -27.81 3.71
N ASP A 440 -6.44 -28.27 3.21
CA ASP A 440 -7.71 -27.57 3.34
C ASP A 440 -8.65 -28.31 4.29
N THR A 441 -8.70 -27.84 5.53
CA THR A 441 -9.46 -28.51 6.60
C THR A 441 -10.92 -28.16 6.63
N SER A 442 -11.29 -26.96 6.16
CA SER A 442 -12.68 -26.48 6.15
C SER A 442 -13.20 -26.22 4.74
N ASN A 443 -12.48 -26.67 3.71
CA ASN A 443 -12.76 -26.40 2.30
C ASN A 443 -12.92 -24.88 2.01
N GLU A 444 -12.22 -24.04 2.79
CA GLU A 444 -12.35 -22.59 2.68
C GLU A 444 -11.38 -22.00 1.63
N ILE A 445 -10.23 -22.64 1.38
CA ILE A 445 -9.27 -22.16 0.38
C ILE A 445 -9.72 -22.63 -1.01
N GLY A 446 -9.84 -23.94 -1.20
CA GLY A 446 -10.14 -24.58 -2.48
C GLY A 446 -11.63 -24.71 -2.79
N GLY A 447 -12.53 -24.33 -1.88
CA GLY A 447 -13.96 -24.59 -2.06
C GLY A 447 -14.33 -26.05 -1.87
N ASP A 448 -15.60 -26.39 -2.03
CA ASP A 448 -16.10 -27.75 -1.79
C ASP A 448 -16.10 -28.63 -3.05
N GLY A 449 -16.32 -29.93 -2.86
CA GLY A 449 -16.35 -30.93 -3.93
C GLY A 449 -14.96 -31.45 -4.31
N LEU A 450 -14.88 -32.35 -5.29
CA LEU A 450 -13.60 -33.00 -5.69
C LEU A 450 -12.65 -32.05 -6.43
N ILE A 451 -13.20 -31.09 -7.18
CA ILE A 451 -12.45 -30.16 -8.02
C ILE A 451 -12.26 -28.86 -7.24
N PRO A 452 -11.01 -28.41 -6.98
CA PRO A 452 -10.78 -27.13 -6.32
C PRO A 452 -11.26 -25.96 -7.21
N HIS A 453 -11.75 -24.90 -6.60
CA HIS A 453 -12.17 -23.68 -7.27
C HIS A 453 -11.01 -23.06 -8.05
N LYS A 454 -11.28 -22.57 -9.27
CA LYS A 454 -10.33 -21.89 -10.18
C LYS A 454 -9.48 -20.75 -9.57
N CYS A 455 -9.81 -20.28 -8.37
CA CYS A 455 -9.18 -19.12 -7.76
C CYS A 455 -7.87 -19.46 -7.05
N VAL A 456 -7.55 -20.75 -6.87
CA VAL A 456 -6.27 -21.21 -6.31
C VAL A 456 -5.22 -21.48 -7.39
N GLY A 457 -5.52 -21.20 -8.66
CA GLY A 457 -4.60 -21.42 -9.78
C GLY A 457 -4.29 -22.91 -10.00
N TRP A 458 -3.00 -23.23 -10.10
CA TRP A 458 -2.51 -24.59 -10.31
C TRP A 458 -2.29 -25.37 -9.00
N ALA A 459 -2.53 -24.74 -7.85
CA ALA A 459 -2.31 -25.36 -6.55
C ALA A 459 -3.17 -26.62 -6.38
N ARG A 460 -2.53 -27.71 -5.97
CA ARG A 460 -3.20 -28.96 -5.60
C ARG A 460 -3.79 -28.85 -4.20
N ARG A 461 -4.73 -29.72 -3.87
CA ARG A 461 -5.40 -29.73 -2.56
C ARG A 461 -5.47 -31.13 -1.97
N MET A 462 -5.17 -31.23 -0.68
CA MET A 462 -5.53 -32.36 0.18
C MET A 462 -6.62 -31.89 1.15
N MET A 463 -7.77 -32.56 1.10
CA MET A 463 -8.87 -32.31 2.04
C MET A 463 -8.62 -33.05 3.35
N VAL A 464 -8.91 -32.40 4.48
CA VAL A 464 -8.73 -33.01 5.81
C VAL A 464 -10.09 -33.42 6.37
N ARG A 465 -10.18 -34.67 6.85
CA ARG A 465 -11.45 -35.26 7.34
C ARG A 465 -11.96 -34.66 8.65
N SER A 466 -11.05 -34.18 9.50
CA SER A 466 -11.37 -33.53 10.77
C SER A 466 -10.25 -32.59 11.16
N LEU A 467 -10.53 -31.68 12.08
CA LEU A 467 -9.50 -30.81 12.65
C LEU A 467 -8.32 -31.63 13.15
N GLU A 468 -8.55 -32.68 13.94
CA GLU A 468 -7.51 -33.52 14.57
C GLU A 468 -6.56 -34.16 13.56
N ALA A 469 -7.05 -34.46 12.36
CA ALA A 469 -6.26 -35.10 11.31
C ALA A 469 -5.30 -34.15 10.59
N GLN A 470 -5.49 -32.82 10.70
CA GLN A 470 -4.71 -31.82 9.93
C GLN A 470 -3.20 -31.99 10.07
N ALA A 471 -2.70 -32.19 11.29
CA ALA A 471 -1.27 -32.39 11.56
C ALA A 471 -0.71 -33.61 10.82
N GLY A 472 -1.47 -34.71 10.78
CA GLY A 472 -1.09 -35.92 10.04
C GLY A 472 -1.05 -35.69 8.53
N VAL A 473 -2.08 -35.03 7.98
CA VAL A 473 -2.16 -34.73 6.54
C VAL A 473 -1.05 -33.77 6.10
N MET A 474 -0.65 -32.81 6.95
CA MET A 474 0.52 -31.96 6.68
C MET A 474 1.80 -32.78 6.48
N VAL A 475 2.03 -33.78 7.34
CA VAL A 475 3.22 -34.66 7.26
C VAL A 475 3.12 -35.63 6.08
N GLU A 476 1.93 -36.20 5.83
CA GLU A 476 1.65 -37.06 4.69
C GLU A 476 1.96 -36.36 3.36
N CYS A 477 1.54 -35.09 3.24
CA CYS A 477 1.72 -34.29 2.04
C CYS A 477 3.20 -34.20 1.63
N VAL A 478 4.06 -33.86 2.59
CA VAL A 478 5.51 -33.74 2.35
C VAL A 478 6.21 -35.09 2.21
N GLN A 479 5.61 -36.18 2.69
CA GLN A 479 6.11 -37.54 2.48
C GLN A 479 5.87 -38.03 1.06
N ASN A 480 4.72 -37.70 0.48
CA ASN A 480 4.21 -38.41 -0.69
C ASN A 480 4.15 -37.58 -1.98
N HIS A 481 4.19 -36.25 -1.91
CA HIS A 481 3.82 -35.40 -3.05
C HIS A 481 4.89 -34.42 -3.54
N THR A 482 6.15 -34.57 -3.07
CA THR A 482 7.31 -33.77 -3.53
C THR A 482 7.01 -32.27 -3.62
N VAL A 483 6.31 -31.75 -2.59
CA VAL A 483 5.78 -30.39 -2.56
C VAL A 483 6.91 -29.38 -2.34
N GLU A 484 6.93 -28.30 -3.11
CA GLU A 484 7.87 -27.20 -2.93
C GLU A 484 7.33 -26.16 -1.95
N THR A 485 6.02 -25.86 -2.05
CA THR A 485 5.32 -24.95 -1.14
C THR A 485 4.06 -25.59 -0.56
N LEU A 486 4.01 -25.72 0.77
CA LEU A 486 2.85 -26.20 1.51
C LEU A 486 2.05 -25.00 2.05
N ILE A 487 0.74 -24.99 1.80
CA ILE A 487 -0.18 -23.93 2.24
C ILE A 487 -1.20 -24.48 3.23
N VAL A 488 -1.39 -23.82 4.37
CA VAL A 488 -2.33 -24.25 5.42
C VAL A 488 -3.17 -23.05 5.90
N ASP A 489 -4.50 -23.15 5.87
CA ASP A 489 -5.33 -21.97 6.22
C ASP A 489 -5.17 -21.56 7.68
N GLU A 490 -5.25 -22.49 8.63
CA GLU A 490 -5.19 -22.12 10.05
C GLU A 490 -4.42 -23.16 10.88
N ILE A 491 -3.33 -22.71 11.50
CA ILE A 491 -2.62 -23.43 12.56
C ILE A 491 -3.10 -22.86 13.90
N GLY A 492 -3.82 -23.69 14.66
CA GLY A 492 -4.46 -23.33 15.93
C GLY A 492 -4.14 -24.27 17.10
N ARG A 493 -3.43 -25.39 16.87
CA ARG A 493 -3.20 -26.44 17.89
C ARG A 493 -1.73 -26.88 17.95
N LYS A 494 -1.31 -27.34 19.14
CA LYS A 494 0.07 -27.80 19.40
C LYS A 494 0.55 -28.89 18.42
N ALA A 495 -0.33 -29.83 18.08
CA ALA A 495 0.00 -30.90 17.12
C ALA A 495 0.39 -30.35 15.74
N GLU A 496 -0.27 -29.29 15.28
CA GLU A 496 0.02 -28.64 14.00
C GLU A 496 1.32 -27.84 14.05
N VAL A 497 1.68 -27.26 15.21
CA VAL A 497 2.99 -26.63 15.41
C VAL A 497 4.13 -27.65 15.27
N LEU A 498 3.96 -28.84 15.86
CA LEU A 498 4.92 -29.94 15.72
C LEU A 498 5.00 -30.45 14.28
N ALA A 499 3.85 -30.57 13.60
CA ALA A 499 3.79 -30.93 12.19
C ALA A 499 4.48 -29.87 11.31
N ALA A 500 4.24 -28.58 11.57
CA ALA A 500 4.88 -27.47 10.87
C ALA A 500 6.41 -27.50 11.02
N SER A 501 6.90 -27.83 12.22
CA SER A 501 8.34 -28.04 12.46
C SER A 501 8.89 -29.20 11.63
N THR A 502 8.16 -30.32 11.60
CA THR A 502 8.53 -31.50 10.77
C THR A 502 8.54 -31.18 9.28
N VAL A 503 7.55 -30.44 8.80
CA VAL A 503 7.46 -29.94 7.41
C VAL A 503 8.68 -29.08 7.10
N ARG A 504 9.00 -28.10 7.97
CA ARG A 504 10.13 -27.20 7.77
C ARG A 504 11.47 -27.92 7.70
N GLN A 505 11.66 -28.95 8.53
CA GLN A 505 12.87 -29.79 8.52
C GLN A 505 13.02 -30.60 7.23
N ARG A 506 11.92 -30.93 6.56
CA ARG A 506 11.93 -31.69 5.31
C ARG A 506 12.21 -30.82 4.08
N GLY A 507 12.21 -29.50 4.22
CA GLY A 507 12.64 -28.57 3.18
C GLY A 507 11.57 -27.71 2.50
N PRO A 508 10.28 -28.11 2.38
CA PRO A 508 9.28 -27.27 1.72
C PRO A 508 9.11 -25.91 2.38
N ARG A 509 8.84 -24.90 1.56
CA ARG A 509 8.37 -23.59 2.01
C ARG A 509 7.00 -23.77 2.67
N LEU A 510 6.81 -23.23 3.87
CA LEU A 510 5.53 -23.27 4.56
C LEU A 510 4.88 -21.88 4.55
N ILE A 511 3.66 -21.79 4.02
CA ILE A 511 2.82 -20.60 4.14
C ILE A 511 1.58 -20.99 4.93
N ALA A 512 1.35 -20.35 6.07
CA ALA A 512 0.18 -20.67 6.88
C ALA A 512 -0.46 -19.42 7.47
N SER A 513 -1.71 -19.53 7.94
CA SER A 513 -2.29 -18.51 8.82
C SER A 513 -2.44 -18.98 10.25
N ALA A 514 -2.51 -18.04 11.18
CA ALA A 514 -2.89 -18.27 12.56
C ALA A 514 -3.68 -17.08 13.11
N HIS A 515 -4.40 -17.31 14.20
CA HIS A 515 -5.20 -16.27 14.84
C HIS A 515 -4.34 -15.33 15.70
N GLY A 516 -4.71 -14.04 15.70
CA GLY A 516 -4.17 -13.02 16.60
C GLY A 516 -3.15 -12.11 15.93
N ASP A 517 -2.30 -11.50 16.73
CA ASP A 517 -1.16 -10.68 16.30
C ASP A 517 0.15 -11.25 16.88
N PHE A 518 1.28 -10.74 16.40
CA PHE A 518 2.63 -11.17 16.74
C PHE A 518 2.90 -11.09 18.25
N ARG A 519 2.47 -10.01 18.92
CA ARG A 519 2.69 -9.85 20.35
C ARG A 519 1.83 -10.82 21.16
N ALA A 520 0.61 -11.10 20.72
CA ALA A 520 -0.24 -12.13 21.31
C ALA A 520 0.34 -13.53 21.10
N LEU A 521 0.91 -13.80 19.92
CA LEU A 521 1.51 -15.09 19.57
C LEU A 521 2.70 -15.46 20.47
N ILE A 522 3.55 -14.50 20.85
CA ILE A 522 4.67 -14.72 21.79
C ILE A 522 4.19 -15.29 23.13
N LYS A 523 3.01 -14.85 23.59
CA LYS A 523 2.43 -15.27 24.88
C LYS A 523 1.61 -16.55 24.77
N ASN A 524 1.34 -17.04 23.56
CA ASN A 524 0.50 -18.20 23.34
C ASN A 524 1.31 -19.49 23.51
N SER A 525 1.16 -20.17 24.64
CA SER A 525 1.90 -21.40 24.96
C SER A 525 1.60 -22.60 24.04
N ALA A 526 0.53 -22.54 23.26
CA ALA A 526 0.22 -23.56 22.27
C ALA A 526 0.87 -23.27 20.91
N LEU A 527 1.03 -22.00 20.55
CA LEU A 527 1.39 -21.56 19.19
C LEU A 527 2.73 -20.82 19.09
N ASN A 528 3.33 -20.39 20.19
CA ASN A 528 4.58 -19.63 20.17
C ASN A 528 5.76 -20.43 19.57
N GLY A 529 5.66 -21.77 19.48
CA GLY A 529 6.61 -22.60 18.75
C GLY A 529 6.72 -22.23 17.26
N LEU A 530 5.69 -21.64 16.64
CA LEU A 530 5.72 -21.14 15.26
C LEU A 530 6.79 -20.05 15.07
N ILE A 531 7.11 -19.32 16.13
CA ILE A 531 8.07 -18.20 16.14
C ILE A 531 9.30 -18.50 17.00
N GLY A 532 9.58 -19.78 17.27
CA GLY A 532 10.77 -20.22 17.99
C GLY A 532 10.61 -20.40 19.50
N GLY A 533 9.40 -20.16 20.04
CA GLY A 533 9.08 -20.36 21.46
C GLY A 533 9.84 -19.41 22.41
N SER A 534 9.59 -19.55 23.71
CA SER A 534 10.30 -18.83 24.76
C SER A 534 10.65 -19.76 25.92
N GLN A 535 11.80 -19.51 26.54
CA GLN A 535 12.31 -20.28 27.68
C GLN A 535 12.97 -19.34 28.70
N GLN A 536 12.96 -19.75 29.97
CA GLN A 536 13.70 -19.04 31.01
C GLN A 536 15.12 -19.61 31.13
N VAL A 537 16.11 -18.74 31.06
CA VAL A 537 17.53 -19.05 31.21
C VAL A 537 18.06 -18.28 32.41
N THR A 538 18.86 -18.94 33.24
CA THR A 538 19.56 -18.28 34.36
C THR A 538 20.93 -17.85 33.87
N LEU A 539 21.19 -16.55 33.82
CA LEU A 539 22.51 -16.01 33.52
C LEU A 539 23.49 -16.25 34.66
N GLY A 540 24.76 -16.51 34.31
CA GLY A 540 25.85 -16.59 35.28
C GLY A 540 26.14 -15.23 35.94
N ASP A 541 26.77 -15.26 37.12
CA ASP A 541 27.03 -14.06 37.95
C ASP A 541 27.80 -12.94 37.21
N LYS A 542 28.72 -13.30 36.30
CA LYS A 542 29.52 -12.34 35.53
C LYS A 542 28.67 -11.64 34.45
N GLU A 543 27.82 -12.37 33.75
CA GLU A 543 26.96 -11.81 32.69
C GLU A 543 25.85 -10.95 33.29
N ALA A 544 25.22 -11.40 34.40
CA ALA A 544 24.18 -10.64 35.09
C ALA A 544 24.70 -9.30 35.65
N ARG A 545 25.95 -9.25 36.14
CA ARG A 545 26.60 -8.00 36.58
C ARG A 545 26.89 -7.05 35.42
N ASN A 546 27.27 -7.58 34.26
CA ASN A 546 27.57 -6.75 33.09
C ASN A 546 26.30 -6.24 32.38
N SER A 547 25.18 -6.96 32.47
CA SER A 547 23.97 -6.62 31.72
C SER A 547 22.97 -5.72 32.46
N ASN A 548 23.21 -5.36 33.74
CA ASN A 548 22.22 -4.64 34.60
C ASN A 548 20.80 -5.27 34.59
N LYS A 549 20.69 -6.55 34.22
CA LYS A 549 19.42 -7.29 34.05
C LYS A 549 19.32 -8.36 35.14
N GLN A 550 18.09 -8.80 35.42
CA GLN A 550 17.83 -9.88 36.38
C GLN A 550 18.54 -11.18 35.96
N LYS A 551 18.95 -12.00 36.94
CA LYS A 551 19.57 -13.31 36.71
C LYS A 551 18.69 -14.25 35.89
N LEU A 552 17.37 -14.19 36.09
CA LEU A 552 16.42 -14.94 35.28
C LEU A 552 16.04 -14.09 34.06
N GLN A 553 16.33 -14.58 32.86
CA GLN A 553 15.94 -13.91 31.61
C GLN A 553 15.09 -14.83 30.75
N THR A 554 14.15 -14.24 30.03
CA THR A 554 13.39 -14.97 29.01
C THR A 554 14.10 -14.78 27.67
N GLN A 555 14.41 -15.88 27.00
CA GLN A 555 15.05 -15.89 25.69
C GLN A 555 14.25 -16.80 24.74
N ARG A 556 14.44 -16.62 23.44
CA ARG A 556 13.82 -17.49 22.43
C ARG A 556 14.38 -18.91 22.56
N ALA A 557 13.51 -19.92 22.44
CA ALA A 557 13.88 -21.32 22.70
C ALA A 557 14.54 -22.02 21.51
N GLY A 558 14.28 -21.56 20.28
CA GLY A 558 14.84 -22.13 19.07
C GLY A 558 14.57 -21.27 17.84
N THR A 559 14.97 -21.73 16.67
CA THR A 559 14.73 -21.02 15.39
C THR A 559 13.23 -20.96 15.07
N PRO A 560 12.69 -19.81 14.66
CA PRO A 560 11.32 -19.72 14.16
C PRO A 560 11.05 -20.70 13.01
N ILE A 561 9.83 -21.25 12.97
CA ILE A 561 9.38 -22.06 11.82
C ILE A 561 9.17 -21.14 10.61
N PHE A 562 8.67 -19.92 10.86
CA PHE A 562 8.40 -18.92 9.84
C PHE A 562 9.43 -17.80 9.89
N ASP A 563 9.95 -17.45 8.71
CA ASP A 563 10.98 -16.43 8.54
C ASP A 563 10.39 -15.02 8.51
N VAL A 564 9.16 -14.89 8.01
CA VAL A 564 8.42 -13.62 7.83
C VAL A 564 7.02 -13.75 8.40
N ILE A 565 6.54 -12.68 9.06
CA ILE A 565 5.14 -12.56 9.47
C ILE A 565 4.47 -11.45 8.66
N VAL A 566 3.26 -11.73 8.16
CA VAL A 566 2.36 -10.74 7.56
C VAL A 566 1.11 -10.64 8.44
N GLU A 567 0.96 -9.53 9.16
CA GLU A 567 -0.20 -9.30 10.00
C GLU A 567 -1.25 -8.46 9.26
N LEU A 568 -2.47 -8.97 9.15
CA LEU A 568 -3.58 -8.28 8.52
C LEU A 568 -4.36 -7.45 9.53
N ASP A 569 -4.65 -6.20 9.16
CA ASP A 569 -5.48 -5.30 9.95
C ASP A 569 -6.97 -5.71 9.80
N ASN A 570 -7.67 -5.83 10.91
CA ASN A 570 -9.09 -6.19 10.94
C ASN A 570 -10.03 -4.97 10.80
N VAL A 571 -9.51 -3.76 11.01
CA VAL A 571 -10.23 -2.49 10.90
C VAL A 571 -9.98 -1.87 9.53
N ASP A 572 -8.72 -1.72 9.13
CA ASP A 572 -8.32 -1.14 7.84
C ASP A 572 -8.07 -2.24 6.81
N ARG A 573 -9.14 -2.75 6.19
CA ARG A 573 -9.04 -3.84 5.20
C ARG A 573 -8.12 -3.45 4.04
N GLY A 574 -7.21 -4.36 3.67
CA GLY A 574 -6.19 -4.10 2.64
C GLY A 574 -4.89 -3.54 3.19
N ARG A 575 -4.83 -3.21 4.50
CA ARG A 575 -3.59 -2.88 5.21
C ARG A 575 -2.98 -4.14 5.83
N CYS A 576 -1.67 -4.28 5.69
CA CYS A 576 -0.89 -5.30 6.37
C CYS A 576 0.41 -4.74 6.95
N ARG A 577 0.95 -5.45 7.95
CA ARG A 577 2.27 -5.20 8.55
C ARG A 577 3.17 -6.39 8.26
N ILE A 578 4.38 -6.13 7.81
CA ILE A 578 5.36 -7.16 7.45
C ILE A 578 6.54 -7.08 8.43
N ILE A 579 6.81 -8.20 9.09
CA ILE A 579 7.98 -8.43 9.93
C ILE A 579 8.91 -9.33 9.14
N TRP A 580 9.95 -8.74 8.53
CA TRP A 580 10.86 -9.41 7.60
C TRP A 580 11.86 -10.38 8.24
N ASP A 581 12.09 -10.22 9.54
CA ASP A 581 12.98 -11.04 10.37
C ASP A 581 12.28 -11.34 11.70
N VAL A 582 11.59 -12.49 11.73
CA VAL A 582 10.84 -12.94 12.91
C VAL A 582 11.77 -13.23 14.08
N ALA A 583 12.95 -13.81 13.84
CA ALA A 583 13.89 -14.16 14.90
C ALA A 583 14.33 -12.92 15.67
N ASN A 584 14.82 -11.91 14.95
CA ASN A 584 15.21 -10.64 15.53
C ASN A 584 14.02 -9.92 16.20
N ALA A 585 12.84 -9.95 15.58
CA ALA A 585 11.66 -9.32 16.17
C ALA A 585 11.26 -9.96 17.51
N VAL A 586 11.33 -11.30 17.62
CA VAL A 586 11.05 -12.00 18.89
C VAL A 586 12.08 -11.62 19.94
N ASP A 587 13.36 -11.66 19.58
CA ASP A 587 14.46 -11.37 20.50
C ASP A 587 14.32 -9.93 21.05
N ARG A 588 14.05 -8.93 20.20
CA ARG A 588 13.79 -7.55 20.63
C ARG A 588 12.57 -7.41 21.54
N VAL A 589 11.46 -8.09 21.25
CA VAL A 589 10.27 -8.04 22.12
C VAL A 589 10.55 -8.68 23.49
N LEU A 590 11.30 -9.77 23.56
CA LEU A 590 11.69 -10.42 24.81
C LEU A 590 12.63 -9.53 25.65
N GLU A 591 13.43 -8.69 24.99
CA GLU A 591 14.29 -7.68 25.64
C GLU A 591 13.54 -6.42 26.07
N GLY A 592 12.28 -6.26 25.67
CA GLY A 592 11.46 -5.08 25.97
C GLY A 592 11.56 -3.95 24.93
N ASP A 593 12.23 -4.20 23.81
CA ASP A 593 12.47 -3.23 22.75
C ASP A 593 11.37 -3.23 21.67
N ASP A 594 11.36 -2.17 20.87
CA ASP A 594 10.58 -2.11 19.62
C ASP A 594 11.25 -2.92 18.51
N TYR A 595 10.46 -3.42 17.56
CA TYR A 595 10.93 -4.18 16.41
C TYR A 595 10.62 -3.46 15.09
N ALA A 596 11.42 -3.77 14.06
CA ALA A 596 11.23 -3.25 12.72
C ALA A 596 9.99 -3.86 12.07
N VAL A 597 9.16 -3.01 11.47
CA VAL A 597 7.94 -3.44 10.78
C VAL A 597 7.67 -2.50 9.62
N GLU A 598 7.39 -3.08 8.46
CA GLU A 598 6.95 -2.34 7.27
C GLU A 598 5.43 -2.40 7.21
N THR A 599 4.77 -1.29 6.88
CA THR A 599 3.31 -1.29 6.70
C THR A 599 2.99 -1.05 5.24
N ARG A 600 2.14 -1.90 4.67
CA ARG A 600 1.63 -1.75 3.31
C ARG A 600 0.12 -1.61 3.31
N ARG A 601 -0.41 -0.96 2.30
CA ARG A 601 -1.84 -0.86 2.03
C ARG A 601 -2.09 -0.99 0.55
N TRP A 602 -3.10 -1.76 0.18
CA TRP A 602 -3.60 -1.76 -1.19
C TRP A 602 -5.12 -1.91 -1.22
N GLU A 603 -5.75 -1.03 -1.99
CA GLU A 603 -7.20 -0.91 -2.08
C GLU A 603 -7.66 -0.88 -3.53
N ILE A 604 -8.93 -1.21 -3.74
CA ILE A 604 -9.60 -1.15 -5.05
C ILE A 604 -9.55 0.27 -5.66
N SER A 605 -9.55 1.31 -4.83
CA SER A 605 -9.50 2.73 -5.23
C SER A 605 -8.11 3.23 -5.60
N THR A 606 -7.05 2.48 -5.26
CA THR A 606 -5.65 2.91 -5.42
C THR A 606 -4.98 2.20 -6.59
N ARG A 607 -4.01 2.88 -7.21
CA ARG A 607 -3.11 2.32 -8.23
C ARG A 607 -1.76 2.02 -7.59
N GLY A 608 -1.40 0.74 -7.54
CA GLY A 608 -0.19 0.26 -6.88
C GLY A 608 -0.32 0.11 -5.36
N VAL A 609 0.76 -0.35 -4.74
CA VAL A 609 0.82 -0.62 -3.30
C VAL A 609 1.35 0.60 -2.56
N GLN A 610 0.67 1.04 -1.50
CA GLN A 610 1.14 2.14 -0.67
C GLN A 610 2.01 1.60 0.47
N VAL A 611 3.25 2.08 0.59
CA VAL A 611 4.10 1.81 1.76
C VAL A 611 3.90 2.93 2.77
N LEU A 612 3.26 2.60 3.89
CA LEU A 612 2.92 3.55 4.94
C LEU A 612 4.11 3.70 5.89
N ARG A 613 4.51 4.95 6.18
CA ARG A 613 5.54 5.25 7.18
C ARG A 613 4.92 5.55 8.54
N LYS A 614 5.71 5.30 9.58
CA LYS A 614 5.40 5.71 10.95
C LYS A 614 5.60 7.22 11.11
#